data_AF-A0A1I6H041-F1
#
_entry.id   AF-A0A1I6H041-F1
#
_cell.length_a   1.000
_cell.length_b   1.000
_cell.length_c   1.000
_cell.angle_alpha   90.00
_cell.angle_beta   90.00
_cell.angle_gamma   90.00
#
_symmetry.space_group_name_H-M   'P 1'
#
loop_
_entity.id
_entity.type
_entity.pdbx_description
1 polymer ?
#
loop_
_entity_poly.entity_id
_entity_poly.type
_entity_poly.pdbx_seq_one_letter_code
_entity_poly.pdbx_strand_id
1 'polypeptide(L)'
;MTDGSRWTLRGTPFEEREFTNLWFLATATYGVGDVVTTIALIHFSDTVNEANVLVRVAVETFGQAGLVGLKLVVLLACLAISVAAANDEDAFTYYLPPLALAVVGAFTTTYNVRLLLG
;
A
#
# COMPACT_ATOMS: atom_id res chain seq x y z
N MET A 1 24.99 22.43 15.72
CA MET A 1 24.68 21.04 15.33
C MET A 1 23.23 20.82 15.70
N THR A 2 22.31 21.11 14.79
CA THR A 2 20.88 20.91 15.05
C THR A 2 20.57 19.43 14.92
N ASP A 3 19.98 18.90 15.97
CA ASP A 3 19.40 17.56 16.08
C ASP A 3 18.36 17.37 14.98
N GLY A 4 18.82 16.93 13.80
CA GLY A 4 17.97 16.63 12.66
C GLY A 4 17.25 15.33 12.94
N SER A 5 15.99 15.42 13.36
CA SER A 5 15.11 14.25 13.48
C SER A 5 15.20 13.42 12.19
N ARG A 6 15.69 12.17 12.27
CA ARG A 6 15.77 11.21 11.15
C ARG A 6 14.39 10.88 10.52
N TRP A 7 13.32 11.48 11.02
CA TRP A 7 11.94 11.30 10.57
C TRP A 7 11.42 12.48 9.73
N THR A 8 12.31 13.34 9.22
CA THR A 8 11.94 14.47 8.38
C THR A 8 12.61 14.39 7.01
N LEU A 9 11.99 15.04 6.02
CA LEU A 9 12.57 15.29 4.69
C LEU A 9 13.36 16.61 4.63
N ARG A 10 13.29 17.43 5.68
CA ARG A 10 14.01 18.71 5.73
C ARG A 10 15.51 18.48 5.72
N GLY A 11 16.20 19.14 4.79
CA GLY A 11 17.64 19.01 4.61
C GLY A 11 18.06 17.85 3.73
N THR A 12 17.10 17.07 3.20
CA THR A 12 17.33 16.08 2.14
C THR A 12 17.18 16.72 0.76
N PRO A 13 17.69 16.11 -0.32
CA PRO A 13 17.52 16.62 -1.68
C PRO A 13 16.10 16.45 -2.26
N PHE A 14 15.17 15.81 -1.52
CA PHE A 14 13.83 15.48 -2.01
C PHE A 14 12.78 16.50 -1.58
N GLU A 15 11.80 16.76 -2.46
CA GLU A 15 10.73 17.73 -2.19
C GLU A 15 9.56 17.12 -1.40
N GLU A 16 9.06 17.85 -0.40
CA GLU A 16 7.90 17.42 0.41
C GLU A 16 6.63 17.19 -0.45
N ARG A 17 6.44 17.99 -1.50
CA ARG A 17 5.29 17.86 -2.41
C ARG A 17 5.36 16.59 -3.25
N GLU A 18 6.55 16.25 -3.76
CA GLU A 18 6.77 15.02 -4.50
C GLU A 18 6.51 13.80 -3.63
N PHE A 19 7.10 13.79 -2.43
CA PHE A 19 6.86 12.72 -1.44
C PHE A 19 5.36 12.56 -1.16
N THR A 20 4.66 13.67 -0.93
CA THR A 20 3.23 13.67 -0.67
C THR A 20 2.44 13.07 -1.84
N ASN A 21 2.78 13.41 -3.09
CA ASN A 21 2.09 12.87 -4.26
C ASN A 21 2.32 11.36 -4.43
N LEU A 22 3.56 10.90 -4.24
CA LEU A 22 3.92 9.48 -4.30
C LEU A 22 3.13 8.67 -3.26
N TRP A 23 3.12 9.15 -2.02
CA TRP A 23 2.41 8.49 -0.93
C TRP A 23 0.89 8.61 -1.03
N PHE A 24 0.38 9.71 -1.57
CA PHE A 24 -1.04 9.84 -1.91
C PHE A 24 -1.46 8.77 -2.92
N LEU A 25 -0.70 8.61 -4.00
CA LEU A 25 -0.99 7.59 -5.02
C LEU A 25 -0.90 6.17 -4.45
N ALA A 26 0.16 5.86 -3.71
CA ALA A 26 0.34 4.55 -3.07
C ALA A 26 -0.80 4.24 -2.10
N THR A 27 -1.21 5.23 -1.28
CA THR A 27 -2.31 5.06 -0.32
C THR A 27 -3.65 4.93 -1.03
N ALA A 28 -3.88 5.68 -2.11
CA ALA A 28 -5.12 5.62 -2.88
C ALA A 28 -5.29 4.25 -3.56
N THR A 29 -4.23 3.66 -4.13
CA THR A 29 -4.34 2.38 -4.82
C THR A 29 -4.18 1.18 -3.88
N TYR A 30 -3.04 1.06 -3.17
CA TYR A 30 -2.75 -0.10 -2.31
C TYR A 30 -3.51 -0.08 -0.98
N GLY A 31 -3.74 1.11 -0.44
CA GLY A 31 -4.55 1.29 0.76
C GLY A 31 -6.03 1.21 0.42
N VAL A 32 -6.59 2.31 -0.08
CA VAL A 32 -8.04 2.47 -0.24
C VAL A 32 -8.61 1.56 -1.32
N GLY A 33 -8.11 1.65 -2.56
CA GLY A 33 -8.64 0.90 -3.70
C GLY A 33 -8.62 -0.61 -3.45
N ASP A 34 -7.45 -1.14 -3.09
CA ASP A 34 -7.28 -2.57 -2.88
C ASP A 34 -8.09 -3.09 -1.68
N VAL A 35 -8.11 -2.38 -0.55
CA VAL A 35 -8.94 -2.78 0.61
C VAL A 35 -10.42 -2.78 0.26
N VAL A 36 -10.92 -1.69 -0.30
CA VAL A 36 -12.36 -1.55 -0.61
C VAL A 36 -12.78 -2.60 -1.63
N THR A 37 -12.00 -2.80 -2.69
CA THR A 37 -12.33 -3.78 -3.73
C THR A 37 -12.19 -5.23 -3.23
N THR A 38 -11.24 -5.52 -2.36
CA THR A 38 -11.11 -6.83 -1.71
C THR A 38 -12.31 -7.11 -0.81
N ILE A 39 -12.72 -6.14 0.02
CA ILE A 39 -13.90 -6.27 0.89
C ILE A 39 -15.19 -6.40 0.06
N ALA A 40 -15.30 -5.63 -1.02
CA ALA A 40 -16.43 -5.71 -1.94
C ALA A 40 -16.51 -7.10 -2.59
N LEU A 41 -15.39 -7.66 -3.05
CA LEU A 41 -15.31 -9.03 -3.54
C LEU A 41 -15.84 -10.03 -2.51
N ILE A 42 -15.36 -9.94 -1.27
CA ILE A 42 -15.74 -10.86 -0.19
C ILE A 42 -17.25 -10.81 0.10
N HIS A 43 -17.89 -9.64 0.01
CA HIS A 43 -19.31 -9.48 0.35
C HIS A 43 -20.28 -9.71 -0.81
N PHE A 44 -19.89 -9.33 -2.04
CA PHE A 44 -20.83 -9.24 -3.16
C PHE A 44 -20.67 -10.35 -4.21
N SER A 45 -19.58 -11.11 -4.18
CA SER A 45 -19.31 -12.11 -5.21
C SER A 45 -19.48 -13.53 -4.65
N ASP A 46 -20.58 -14.19 -5.02
CA ASP A 46 -20.75 -15.64 -4.85
C ASP A 46 -19.60 -16.42 -5.54
N THR A 47 -18.98 -15.85 -6.57
CA THR A 47 -17.80 -16.37 -7.28
C THR A 47 -16.56 -16.51 -6.39
N VAL A 48 -16.49 -15.86 -5.22
CA VAL A 48 -15.37 -16.04 -4.26
C VAL A 48 -15.39 -17.45 -3.67
N ASN A 49 -16.55 -18.12 -3.58
CA ASN A 49 -16.61 -19.52 -3.17
C ASN A 49 -15.95 -20.48 -4.17
N GLU A 50 -15.85 -20.12 -5.45
CA GLU A 50 -15.24 -20.98 -6.48
C GLU A 50 -13.83 -20.52 -6.91
N ALA A 51 -13.54 -19.22 -6.92
CA ALA A 51 -12.38 -18.70 -7.65
C ALA A 51 -11.12 -18.40 -6.82
N ASN A 52 -11.18 -18.32 -5.47
CA ASN A 52 -10.00 -17.86 -4.73
C ASN A 52 -9.84 -18.43 -3.31
N VAL A 53 -9.37 -19.68 -3.24
CA VAL A 53 -8.96 -20.35 -2.00
C VAL A 53 -8.01 -19.46 -1.16
N LEU A 54 -7.11 -18.71 -1.79
CA LEU A 54 -6.14 -17.86 -1.08
C LEU A 54 -6.81 -16.69 -0.35
N VAL A 55 -7.76 -16.00 -0.99
CA VAL A 55 -8.52 -14.91 -0.35
C VAL A 55 -9.39 -15.45 0.78
N ARG A 56 -10.07 -16.58 0.55
CA ARG A 56 -10.86 -17.25 1.58
C ARG A 56 -10.02 -17.65 2.80
N VAL A 57 -8.87 -18.30 2.59
CA VAL A 57 -7.96 -18.71 3.68
C VAL A 57 -7.41 -17.51 4.43
N ALA A 58 -7.04 -16.43 3.73
CA ALA A 58 -6.56 -15.21 4.37
C ALA A 58 -7.64 -14.56 5.25
N VAL A 59 -8.89 -14.49 4.77
CA VAL A 59 -10.02 -13.94 5.52
C VAL A 59 -10.41 -14.86 6.69
N GLU A 60 -10.42 -16.17 6.50
CA GLU A 60 -10.72 -17.13 7.58
C GLU A 60 -9.66 -17.12 8.68
N THR A 61 -8.39 -16.88 8.32
CA THR A 61 -7.28 -16.90 9.28
C THR A 61 -7.12 -15.56 10.01
N PHE A 62 -7.28 -14.43 9.33
CA PHE A 62 -6.97 -13.10 9.86
C PHE A 62 -8.18 -12.17 10.02
N GLY A 63 -9.33 -12.53 9.44
CA GLY A 63 -10.48 -11.65 9.33
C GLY A 63 -10.22 -10.43 8.44
N GLN A 64 -11.27 -9.66 8.15
CA GLN A 64 -11.16 -8.41 7.38
C GLN A 64 -10.26 -7.40 8.10
N ALA A 65 -10.37 -7.31 9.43
CA ALA A 65 -9.55 -6.42 10.24
C ALA A 65 -8.05 -6.79 10.19
N GLY A 66 -7.69 -8.07 10.18
CA GLY A 66 -6.30 -8.50 10.06
C GLY A 66 -5.71 -8.21 8.68
N LEU A 67 -6.50 -8.33 7.61
CA LEU A 67 -6.08 -7.96 6.26
C LEU A 67 -5.79 -6.46 6.15
N VAL A 68 -6.67 -5.62 6.70
CA VAL A 68 -6.43 -4.16 6.79
C VAL A 68 -5.20 -3.86 7.65
N GLY A 69 -5.08 -4.50 8.82
CA GLY A 69 -3.94 -4.33 9.72
C GLY A 69 -2.61 -4.67 9.06
N LEU A 70 -2.53 -5.80 8.34
CA LEU A 70 -1.33 -6.21 7.61
C LEU A 70 -0.94 -5.19 6.54
N LYS A 71 -1.91 -4.69 5.77
CA LYS A 71 -1.66 -3.64 4.77
C LYS A 71 -1.15 -2.35 5.39
N LEU A 72 -1.70 -1.94 6.54
CA LEU A 72 -1.20 -0.78 7.27
C LEU A 72 0.24 -0.98 7.75
N VAL A 73 0.57 -2.16 8.26
CA VAL A 73 1.95 -2.50 8.64
C VAL A 73 2.90 -2.39 7.45
N VAL A 74 2.52 -2.94 6.29
CA VAL A 74 3.33 -2.84 5.06
C VAL A 74 3.49 -1.38 4.62
N LEU A 75 2.40 -0.60 4.58
CA LEU A 75 2.43 0.83 4.24
C LEU A 75 3.38 1.61 5.15
N LEU A 76 3.26 1.44 6.47
CA LEU A 76 4.08 2.14 7.45
C LEU A 76 5.55 1.71 7.40
N ALA A 77 5.82 0.42 7.18
CA ALA A 77 7.18 -0.08 7.01
C ALA A 77 7.84 0.52 5.76
N CYS A 78 7.15 0.50 4.62
CA CYS A 78 7.62 1.12 3.38
C CYS A 78 7.82 2.64 3.52
N LEU A 79 6.96 3.30 4.31
CA LEU A 79 7.07 4.73 4.61
C LEU A 79 8.34 5.01 5.40
N ALA A 80 8.58 4.24 6.48
CA ALA A 80 9.79 4.36 7.27
C ALA A 80 11.05 4.11 6.43
N ILE A 81 11.03 3.10 5.54
CA ILE A 81 12.14 2.83 4.61
C ILE A 81 12.41 4.02 3.69
N SER A 82 11.35 4.61 3.10
CA SER A 82 11.51 5.75 2.19
C SER A 82 12.02 7.00 2.90
N VAL A 83 11.57 7.26 4.14
CA VAL A 83 12.08 8.37 4.96
C VAL A 83 13.53 8.15 5.36
N ALA A 84 13.91 6.91 5.74
CA ALA A 84 15.30 6.58 6.04
C ALA A 84 16.20 6.77 4.80
N ALA A 85 15.75 6.28 3.64
CA ALA A 85 16.46 6.46 2.37
C ALA A 85 16.58 7.93 1.95
N ALA A 86 15.56 8.75 2.21
CA ALA A 86 15.64 10.20 1.98
C ALA A 86 16.79 10.85 2.75
N ASN A 87 16.95 10.44 4.02
CA ASN A 87 18.01 10.94 4.90
C ASN A 87 19.40 10.41 4.51
N ASP A 88 19.47 9.24 3.90
CA ASP A 88 20.70 8.65 3.35
C ASP A 88 20.99 9.12 1.90
N GLU A 89 20.16 10.03 1.36
CA GLU A 89 20.22 10.54 -0.03
C GLU A 89 20.12 9.43 -1.11
N ASP A 90 19.58 8.26 -0.75
CA ASP A 90 19.38 7.13 -1.65
C ASP A 90 18.08 7.29 -2.44
N ALA A 91 18.18 7.85 -3.64
CA ALA A 91 17.05 8.04 -4.54
C ALA A 91 16.36 6.72 -4.90
N PHE A 92 17.09 5.62 -5.11
CA PHE A 92 16.47 4.38 -5.54
C PHE A 92 15.54 3.82 -4.46
N THR A 93 16.04 3.72 -3.23
CA THR A 93 15.26 3.20 -2.09
C THR A 93 14.20 4.19 -1.61
N TYR A 94 14.33 5.48 -1.93
CA TYR A 94 13.31 6.49 -1.70
C TYR A 94 12.07 6.31 -2.60
N TYR A 95 12.27 6.08 -3.91
CA TYR A 95 11.16 5.94 -4.87
C TYR A 95 10.56 4.54 -4.91
N LEU A 96 11.37 3.51 -4.66
CA LEU A 96 10.96 2.12 -4.85
C LEU A 96 9.72 1.73 -4.03
N PRO A 97 9.64 2.01 -2.71
CA PRO A 97 8.50 1.58 -1.91
C PRO A 97 7.16 2.19 -2.35
N PRO A 98 6.98 3.53 -2.49
CA PRO A 98 5.69 4.08 -2.90
C PRO A 98 5.29 3.67 -4.32
N LEU A 99 6.24 3.54 -5.25
CA LEU A 99 5.95 3.09 -6.62
C LEU A 99 5.54 1.61 -6.65
N ALA A 100 6.26 0.73 -5.94
CA ALA A 100 5.93 -0.69 -5.87
C ALA A 100 4.54 -0.89 -5.25
N LEU A 101 4.24 -0.19 -4.15
CA LEU A 101 2.91 -0.21 -3.54
C LEU A 101 1.85 0.29 -4.51
N ALA A 102 2.10 1.43 -5.18
CA ALA A 102 1.14 1.99 -6.12
C ALA A 102 0.79 1.01 -7.26
N VAL A 103 1.80 0.36 -7.84
CA VAL A 103 1.64 -0.63 -8.92
C VAL A 103 0.89 -1.87 -8.43
N VAL A 104 1.31 -2.45 -7.31
CA VAL A 104 0.65 -3.64 -6.74
C VAL A 104 -0.80 -3.32 -6.42
N GLY A 105 -1.06 -2.20 -5.75
CA GLY A 105 -2.41 -1.74 -5.41
C GLY A 105 -3.29 -1.48 -6.61
N ALA A 106 -2.75 -0.86 -7.67
CA ALA A 106 -3.51 -0.61 -8.90
C ALA A 106 -3.85 -1.91 -9.61
N PHE A 107 -2.89 -2.85 -9.67
CA PHE A 107 -3.10 -4.17 -10.25
C PHE A 107 -4.17 -4.96 -9.50
N THR A 108 -4.07 -5.06 -8.17
CA THR A 108 -5.05 -5.78 -7.34
C THR A 108 -6.43 -5.14 -7.41
N THR A 109 -6.51 -3.81 -7.31
CA THR A 109 -7.77 -3.07 -7.47
C THR A 109 -8.43 -3.38 -8.82
N THR A 110 -7.66 -3.31 -9.92
CA THR A 110 -8.18 -3.57 -11.27
C THR A 110 -8.64 -5.02 -11.41
N TYR A 111 -7.86 -5.97 -10.90
CA TYR A 111 -8.20 -7.38 -10.92
C TYR A 111 -9.47 -7.66 -10.12
N ASN A 112 -9.58 -7.08 -8.92
CA ASN A 112 -10.74 -7.21 -8.06
C ASN A 112 -12.01 -6.62 -8.69
N VAL A 113 -11.90 -5.43 -9.28
CA VAL A 113 -13.01 -4.79 -10.01
C VAL A 113 -13.43 -5.65 -11.20
N ARG A 114 -12.49 -6.20 -11.96
CA ARG A 114 -12.81 -7.10 -13.08
C ARG A 114 -13.60 -8.31 -12.57
N LEU A 115 -13.12 -8.97 -11.51
CA LEU A 115 -13.83 -10.11 -10.93
C LEU A 115 -15.24 -9.76 -10.42
N LEU A 116 -15.45 -8.54 -9.91
CA LEU A 116 -16.77 -8.06 -9.51
C LEU A 116 -17.72 -7.84 -10.69
N LEU A 117 -17.19 -7.54 -11.88
CA LEU A 117 -17.98 -7.26 -13.07
C LEU A 117 -18.20 -8.49 -13.96
N GLY A 118 -17.39 -9.55 -13.81
CA GLY A 118 -17.41 -10.78 -14.62
C GLY A 118 -16.41 -10.78 -15.78
#